data_AF-A0A7J8K992-F1
#
_entry.id   AF-A0A7J8K992-F1
#
_cell.length_a   1.000
_cell.length_b   1.000
_cell.length_c   1.000
_cell.angle_alpha   90.00
_cell.angle_beta   90.00
_cell.angle_gamma   90.00
#
_symmetry.space_group_name_H-M   'P 1'
#
loop_
_entity.id
_entity.type
_entity.pdbx_description
1 polymer ?
#
loop_
_entity_poly.entity_id
_entity_poly.type
_entity_poly.pdbx_seq_one_letter_code
_entity_poly.pdbx_strand_id
1 'polypeptide(L)'
;MESIPPRGVLNRVHLQCRNLQEFLGGLSPSILDRLYGHPATCLAVFRELPSLAKNWVMRMLFLEQPLPQAAVALWVKKEFSKAQEESTGLLSSLRIWHTQLLPGGLQGLILNPIFRQNLRIALLGARPGLMTQVSWDQTSMPEMSRHLTSMLRNDGRWSCTSWWAPLVQLSARTWLSSSARLGS
;
A
#
# COMPACT_ATOMS: atom_id res chain seq x y z
N MET A 1 -14.56 44.03 -36.07
CA MET A 1 -13.74 43.78 -34.87
C MET A 1 -14.56 42.90 -33.96
N GLU A 2 -14.21 41.62 -33.83
CA GLU A 2 -14.38 40.88 -32.57
C GLU A 2 -13.51 39.62 -32.68
N SER A 3 -12.33 39.69 -32.07
CA SER A 3 -11.35 38.60 -32.02
C SER A 3 -11.80 37.56 -30.99
N ILE A 4 -12.15 36.36 -31.45
CA ILE A 4 -12.38 35.21 -30.56
C ILE A 4 -11.02 34.80 -29.96
N PRO A 5 -10.82 34.85 -28.64
CA PRO A 5 -9.56 34.45 -28.03
C PRO A 5 -9.38 32.92 -28.13
N PRO A 6 -8.16 32.44 -28.40
CA PRO A 6 -7.89 31.01 -28.47
C PRO A 6 -8.11 30.37 -27.10
N ARG A 7 -8.89 29.29 -27.09
CA ARG A 7 -9.16 28.47 -25.91
C ARG A 7 -7.83 28.10 -25.25
N GLY A 8 -7.71 28.49 -23.98
CA GLY A 8 -6.52 28.26 -23.17
C GLY A 8 -6.03 26.81 -23.29
N VAL A 9 -4.77 26.67 -23.65
CA VAL A 9 -4.01 25.44 -23.52
C VAL A 9 -3.92 25.16 -22.03
N LEU A 10 -4.89 24.41 -21.50
CA LEU A 10 -4.75 23.77 -20.20
C LEU A 10 -3.52 22.88 -20.32
N ASN A 11 -2.42 23.33 -19.71
CA ASN A 11 -1.22 22.56 -19.50
C ASN A 11 -1.63 21.35 -18.66
N ARG A 12 -2.10 20.29 -19.32
CA ARG A 12 -2.33 18.99 -18.70
C ARG A 12 -0.96 18.56 -18.25
N VAL A 13 -0.65 18.82 -16.98
CA VAL A 13 0.45 18.17 -16.28
C VAL A 13 0.26 16.70 -16.57
N HIS A 14 1.12 16.17 -17.43
CA HIS A 14 1.12 14.78 -17.82
C HIS A 14 1.35 14.01 -16.53
N LEU A 15 0.26 13.48 -15.94
CA LEU A 15 0.31 12.65 -14.75
C LEU A 15 1.06 11.39 -15.17
N GLN A 16 2.39 11.43 -15.07
CA GLN A 16 3.20 10.24 -15.20
C GLN A 16 2.75 9.32 -14.09
N CYS A 17 2.15 8.18 -14.43
CA CYS A 17 1.90 7.10 -13.51
C CYS A 17 3.26 6.57 -13.03
N ARG A 18 3.86 7.26 -12.06
CA ARG A 18 5.07 6.79 -11.40
C ARG A 18 4.68 5.68 -10.45
N ASN A 19 5.54 4.66 -10.35
CA ASN A 19 5.40 3.66 -9.31
C ASN A 19 5.37 4.39 -7.95
N LEU A 20 4.52 3.96 -7.01
CA LEU A 20 4.41 4.59 -5.69
C LEU A 20 5.79 4.68 -5.01
N GLN A 21 6.64 3.66 -5.19
CA GLN A 21 7.98 3.61 -4.62
C GLN A 21 8.89 4.70 -5.20
N GLU A 22 8.84 4.94 -6.52
CA GLU A 22 9.60 6.01 -7.18
C GLU A 22 9.11 7.40 -6.77
N PHE A 23 7.79 7.56 -6.64
CA PHE A 23 7.21 8.81 -6.15
C PHE A 23 7.69 9.11 -4.73
N LEU A 24 7.60 8.15 -3.82
CA LEU A 24 8.02 8.31 -2.43
C LEU A 24 9.54 8.53 -2.30
N GLY A 25 10.35 7.86 -3.12
CA GLY A 25 11.79 8.06 -3.16
C GLY A 25 12.22 9.46 -3.62
N GLY A 26 11.37 10.17 -4.36
CA GLY A 26 11.61 11.56 -4.79
C GLY A 26 11.16 12.62 -3.77
N LEU A 27 10.52 12.25 -2.66
CA LEU A 27 10.02 13.20 -1.66
C LEU A 27 11.08 13.54 -0.62
N SER A 28 10.98 14.75 -0.06
CA SER A 28 11.81 15.14 1.07
C SER A 28 11.43 14.38 2.34
N PRO A 29 12.40 14.12 3.26
CA PRO A 29 12.15 13.35 4.48
C PRO A 29 11.03 13.96 5.34
N SER A 30 10.95 15.29 5.40
CA SER A 30 9.91 15.99 6.16
C SER A 30 8.49 15.74 5.64
N ILE A 31 8.34 15.51 4.33
CA ILE A 31 7.05 15.17 3.72
C ILE A 31 6.73 13.69 4.00
N LEU A 32 7.72 12.80 3.90
CA LEU A 32 7.55 11.38 4.20
C LEU A 32 7.10 11.15 5.65
N ASP A 33 7.68 11.86 6.62
CA ASP A 33 7.27 11.74 8.02
C ASP A 33 5.82 12.17 8.24
N ARG A 34 5.36 13.23 7.55
CA ARG A 34 3.95 13.66 7.58
C ARG A 34 3.03 12.61 6.94
N LEU A 35 3.45 12.02 5.83
CA LEU A 35 2.69 10.97 5.14
C LEU A 35 2.54 9.72 5.99
N TYR A 36 3.61 9.30 6.68
CA TYR A 36 3.59 8.17 7.61
C TYR A 36 2.83 8.45 8.90
N GLY A 37 2.45 9.70 9.18
CA GLY A 37 1.53 10.05 10.26
C GLY A 37 0.11 9.48 10.07
N HIS A 38 -0.26 9.05 8.86
CA HIS A 38 -1.60 8.54 8.58
C HIS A 38 -1.59 7.00 8.38
N PRO A 39 -2.46 6.24 9.08
CA PRO A 39 -2.46 4.77 9.02
C PRO A 39 -2.84 4.23 7.63
N ALA A 40 -3.71 4.91 6.89
CA ALA A 40 -4.09 4.51 5.54
C ALA A 40 -2.89 4.56 4.57
N THR A 41 -2.04 5.58 4.68
CA THR A 41 -0.82 5.71 3.88
C THR A 41 0.17 4.60 4.21
N CYS A 42 0.37 4.31 5.50
CA CYS A 42 1.26 3.23 5.95
C CYS A 42 0.81 1.87 5.37
N LEU A 43 -0.50 1.62 5.35
CA LEU A 43 -1.06 0.41 4.74
C LEU A 43 -0.87 0.37 3.22
N ALA A 44 -1.07 1.50 2.53
CA ALA A 44 -0.85 1.59 1.09
C ALA A 44 0.61 1.29 0.72
N VAL A 45 1.57 1.89 1.43
CA VAL A 45 2.99 1.63 1.22
C VAL A 45 3.33 0.17 1.52
N PHE A 46 2.82 -0.38 2.63
CA PHE A 46 3.02 -1.79 2.96
C PHE A 46 2.50 -2.73 1.87
N ARG A 47 1.39 -2.40 1.19
CA ARG A 47 0.84 -3.20 0.09
C ARG A 47 1.72 -3.22 -1.16
N GLU A 48 2.42 -2.12 -1.45
CA GLU A 48 3.33 -2.01 -2.60
C GLU A 48 4.73 -2.62 -2.36
N LEU A 49 5.06 -2.98 -1.11
CA LEU A 49 6.35 -3.61 -0.81
C LEU A 49 6.50 -5.01 -1.45
N PRO A 50 7.73 -5.41 -1.84
CA PRO A 50 8.00 -6.78 -2.26
C PRO A 50 7.72 -7.77 -1.11
N SER A 51 7.40 -9.02 -1.45
CA SER A 51 7.02 -10.06 -0.48
C SER A 51 8.07 -10.26 0.62
N LEU A 52 9.36 -10.17 0.28
CA LEU A 52 10.46 -10.30 1.24
C LEU A 52 10.47 -9.14 2.25
N ALA A 53 10.36 -7.90 1.78
CA ALA A 53 10.29 -6.73 2.64
C ALA A 53 9.07 -6.76 3.58
N LYS A 54 7.90 -7.18 3.07
CA LYS A 54 6.68 -7.36 3.88
C LYS A 54 6.92 -8.32 5.05
N ASN A 55 7.57 -9.45 4.78
CA ASN A 55 7.87 -10.45 5.82
C ASN A 55 8.78 -9.89 6.92
N TRP A 56 9.78 -9.09 6.57
CA TRP A 56 10.65 -8.45 7.56
C TRP A 56 9.90 -7.41 8.37
N VAL A 57 9.14 -6.53 7.71
CA VAL A 57 8.31 -5.53 8.39
C VAL A 57 7.34 -6.20 9.35
N MET A 58 6.68 -7.30 8.97
CA MET A 58 5.77 -8.05 9.85
C MET A 58 6.49 -8.67 11.05
N ARG A 59 7.69 -9.23 10.87
CA ARG A 59 8.50 -9.79 11.97
C ARG A 59 8.95 -8.70 12.95
N MET A 60 9.39 -7.56 12.44
CA MET A 60 9.87 -6.44 13.25
C MET A 60 8.74 -5.57 13.79
N LEU A 61 7.51 -5.72 13.27
CA LEU A 61 6.35 -4.92 13.67
C LEU A 61 6.14 -4.96 15.18
N PHE A 62 6.38 -6.12 15.79
CA PHE A 62 6.22 -6.40 17.22
C PHE A 62 7.49 -6.21 18.04
N LEU A 63 8.62 -5.96 17.40
CA LEU A 63 9.91 -5.76 18.08
C LEU A 63 10.08 -4.29 18.45
N GLU A 64 10.34 -4.04 19.73
CA GLU A 64 10.68 -2.70 20.22
C GLU A 64 12.19 -2.41 20.15
N GLN A 65 13.00 -3.46 20.27
CA GLN A 65 14.45 -3.35 20.26
C GLN A 65 15.04 -3.41 18.84
N PRO A 66 16.16 -2.72 18.59
CA PRO A 66 16.84 -2.78 17.30
C PRO A 66 17.43 -4.19 17.09
N LEU A 67 17.23 -4.75 15.90
CA LEU A 67 17.65 -6.11 15.57
C LEU A 67 19.02 -6.09 14.87
N PRO A 68 20.01 -6.88 15.30
CA PRO A 68 21.33 -6.89 14.66
C PRO A 68 21.26 -7.17 13.16
N GLN A 69 21.99 -6.41 12.35
CA GLN A 69 21.95 -6.57 10.88
C GLN A 69 22.34 -7.99 10.44
N ALA A 70 23.28 -8.63 11.16
CA ALA A 70 23.66 -10.02 10.94
C ALA A 70 22.48 -10.98 11.09
N ALA A 71 21.57 -10.75 12.04
CA ALA A 71 20.40 -11.59 12.25
C ALA A 71 19.38 -11.46 11.10
N VAL A 72 19.19 -10.24 10.56
CA VAL A 72 18.38 -10.05 9.33
C VAL A 72 18.98 -10.79 8.16
N ALA A 73 20.31 -10.75 8.01
CA ALA A 73 21.00 -11.43 6.92
C ALA A 73 20.86 -12.95 6.97
N LEU A 74 20.69 -13.53 8.15
CA LEU A 74 20.44 -14.96 8.33
C LEU A 74 19.01 -15.39 7.99
N TRP A 75 18.06 -14.46 7.83
CA TRP A 75 16.68 -14.80 7.47
C TRP A 75 16.51 -15.25 6.02
N VAL A 76 17.50 -14.98 5.17
CA VAL A 76 17.48 -15.32 3.76
C VAL A 76 18.65 -16.25 3.44
N LYS A 77 18.39 -17.29 2.66
CA LYS A 77 19.44 -18.17 2.17
C LYS A 77 20.36 -17.40 1.23
N LYS A 78 21.66 -17.73 1.22
CA LYS A 78 22.68 -17.06 0.39
C LYS A 78 22.31 -16.99 -1.10
N GLU A 79 21.56 -17.97 -1.60
CA GLU A 79 21.04 -18.05 -2.97
C GLU A 79 20.17 -16.84 -3.38
N PHE A 80 19.51 -16.19 -2.43
CA PHE A 80 18.63 -15.03 -2.66
C PHE A 80 19.21 -13.71 -2.12
N SER A 81 20.54 -13.64 -1.95
CA SER A 81 21.25 -12.47 -1.45
C SER A 81 20.98 -11.19 -2.26
N LYS A 82 20.84 -11.30 -3.59
CA LYS A 82 20.50 -10.16 -4.45
C LYS A 82 19.12 -9.58 -4.14
N ALA A 83 18.10 -10.43 -4.02
CA ALA A 83 16.74 -10.00 -3.69
C ALA A 83 16.65 -9.40 -2.27
N GLN A 84 17.50 -9.91 -1.36
CA GLN A 84 17.66 -9.35 -0.03
C GLN A 84 18.24 -7.94 -0.08
N GLU A 85 19.31 -7.71 -0.84
CA GLU A 85 19.93 -6.39 -0.98
C GLU A 85 18.96 -5.37 -1.61
N GLU A 86 18.27 -5.76 -2.68
CA GLU A 86 17.24 -4.93 -3.32
C GLU A 86 16.12 -4.55 -2.35
N SER A 87 15.58 -5.52 -1.61
CA SER A 87 14.54 -5.26 -0.60
C SER A 87 15.05 -4.39 0.55
N THR A 88 16.33 -4.56 0.91
CA THR A 88 16.96 -3.80 1.99
C THR A 88 17.14 -2.34 1.60
N GLY A 89 17.68 -2.10 0.39
CA GLY A 89 17.84 -0.78 -0.19
C GLY A 89 16.50 -0.06 -0.34
N LEU A 90 15.45 -0.77 -0.74
CA LEU A 90 14.10 -0.22 -0.87
C LEU A 90 13.48 0.20 0.47
N LEU A 91 13.62 -0.62 1.51
CA LEU A 91 13.14 -0.25 2.85
C LEU A 91 13.90 0.95 3.43
N SER A 92 15.20 1.06 3.12
CA SER A 92 16.05 2.19 3.53
C SER A 92 15.70 3.46 2.76
N SER A 93 15.47 3.38 1.44
CA SER A 93 15.13 4.53 0.60
C SER A 93 13.77 5.13 0.98
N LEU A 94 12.81 4.27 1.34
CA LEU A 94 11.50 4.68 1.85
C LEU A 94 11.52 5.10 3.33
N ARG A 95 12.66 5.06 4.02
CA ARG A 95 12.78 5.42 5.46
C ARG A 95 11.83 4.62 6.37
N ILE A 96 11.49 3.40 5.95
CA ILE A 96 10.62 2.49 6.71
C ILE A 96 11.38 1.92 7.90
N TRP A 97 12.68 1.73 7.75
CA TRP A 97 13.61 1.37 8.81
C TRP A 97 14.84 2.28 8.80
N HIS A 98 15.59 2.24 9.90
CA HIS A 98 16.80 3.02 10.07
C HIS A 98 17.89 2.13 10.69
N THR A 99 19.13 2.40 10.33
CA THR A 99 20.29 1.76 10.96
C THR A 99 20.66 2.53 12.22
N GLN A 100 20.80 1.82 13.33
CA GLN A 100 21.21 2.35 14.63
C GLN A 100 22.40 1.54 15.16
N LEU A 101 23.36 2.22 15.79
CA LEU A 101 24.47 1.56 16.46
C LEU A 101 23.98 0.96 17.78
N LEU A 102 24.21 -0.34 17.95
CA LEU A 102 23.93 -1.05 19.20
C LEU A 102 25.09 -0.87 20.20
N PRO A 103 24.80 -1.04 21.51
CA PRO A 103 25.84 -1.21 22.51
C PRO A 103 26.75 -2.38 22.12
N GLY A 104 28.03 -2.12 21.88
CA GLY A 104 28.99 -3.11 21.36
C GLY A 104 29.45 -2.86 19.92
N GLY A 105 29.10 -1.72 19.31
CA GLY A 105 29.64 -1.29 18.01
C GLY A 105 29.05 -2.00 16.79
N LEU A 106 28.08 -2.90 17.02
CA LEU A 106 27.36 -3.58 15.95
C LEU A 106 26.28 -2.67 15.36
N GLN A 107 26.02 -2.82 14.06
CA GLN A 107 24.89 -2.16 13.41
C GLN A 107 23.62 -2.99 13.62
N GLY A 108 22.54 -2.32 14.01
CA GLY A 108 21.21 -2.91 14.05
C GLY A 108 20.22 -2.09 13.27
N LEU A 109 19.12 -2.74 12.96
CA LEU A 109 18.04 -2.23 12.15
C LEU A 109 16.82 -2.07 13.05
N ILE A 110 16.21 -0.90 12.99
CA ILE A 110 14.99 -0.58 13.73
C ILE A 110 13.95 0.01 12.77
N LEU A 111 12.70 -0.44 12.89
CA LEU A 111 11.60 0.17 12.14
C LEU A 111 11.37 1.61 12.63
N ASN A 112 10.98 2.50 11.71
CA ASN A 112 10.51 3.82 12.08
C ASN A 112 9.34 3.69 13.07
N PRO A 113 9.43 4.25 14.29
CA PRO A 113 8.43 4.06 15.32
C PRO A 113 7.05 4.59 14.91
N ILE A 114 7.01 5.69 14.13
CA ILE A 114 5.77 6.29 13.61
C ILE A 114 5.10 5.32 12.63
N PHE A 115 5.87 4.84 11.64
CA PHE A 115 5.39 3.87 10.66
C PHE A 115 4.93 2.58 11.33
N ARG A 116 5.70 2.06 12.29
CA ARG A 116 5.37 0.85 13.05
C ARG A 116 4.05 0.99 13.80
N GLN A 117 3.85 2.09 14.52
CA GLN A 117 2.63 2.33 15.30
C GLN A 117 1.41 2.49 14.40
N ASN A 118 1.53 3.29 13.33
CA ASN A 118 0.43 3.52 12.40
C ASN A 118 0.09 2.29 11.55
N LEU A 119 1.08 1.48 11.19
CA LEU A 119 0.86 0.21 10.53
C LEU A 119 0.18 -0.80 11.45
N ARG A 120 0.54 -0.85 12.75
CA ARG A 120 -0.18 -1.67 13.75
C ARG A 120 -1.63 -1.26 13.88
N ILE A 121 -1.90 0.05 13.96
CA ILE A 121 -3.29 0.57 13.95
C ILE A 121 -4.01 0.14 12.68
N ALA A 122 -3.38 0.25 11.51
CA ALA A 122 -3.99 -0.08 10.24
C ALA A 122 -4.29 -1.57 10.07
N LEU A 123 -3.39 -2.45 10.54
CA LEU A 123 -3.53 -3.90 10.41
C LEU A 123 -4.38 -4.54 11.51
N LEU A 124 -4.25 -4.06 12.75
CA LEU A 124 -4.88 -4.66 13.92
C LEU A 124 -6.10 -3.87 14.42
N GLY A 125 -6.37 -2.68 13.85
CA GLY A 125 -7.39 -1.75 14.36
C GLY A 125 -7.09 -1.19 15.75
N ALA A 126 -5.96 -1.56 16.35
CA ALA A 126 -5.64 -1.27 17.74
C ALA A 126 -5.18 0.18 17.87
N ARG A 127 -6.04 1.07 18.38
CA ARG A 127 -5.59 2.40 18.80
C ARG A 127 -4.85 2.29 20.14
N PRO A 128 -3.69 2.96 20.31
CA PRO A 128 -3.04 3.08 21.60
C PRO A 128 -4.04 3.72 22.58
N GLY A 129 -4.52 2.96 23.58
CA GLY A 129 -5.49 3.42 24.57
C GLY A 129 -6.87 2.77 24.56
N LEU A 130 -7.23 1.95 23.55
CA LEU A 130 -8.56 1.33 23.47
C LEU A 130 -8.77 0.11 24.39
N MET A 131 -7.87 -0.15 25.35
CA MET A 131 -8.09 -1.21 26.34
C MET A 131 -8.83 -0.71 27.61
N THR A 132 -9.00 0.61 27.79
CA THR A 132 -9.73 1.19 28.94
C THR A 132 -10.95 2.05 28.60
N GLN A 133 -11.27 2.32 27.34
CA GLN A 133 -12.60 2.86 27.00
C GLN A 133 -12.93 2.60 25.54
N VAL A 134 -13.44 1.39 25.29
CA VAL A 134 -14.30 1.19 24.14
C VAL A 134 -15.68 1.75 24.52
N SER A 135 -15.84 3.07 24.47
CA SER A 135 -17.15 3.59 24.10
C SER A 135 -17.19 3.46 22.57
N TRP A 136 -17.79 2.37 22.10
CA TRP A 136 -18.50 2.45 20.85
C TRP A 136 -19.60 3.47 21.12
N ASP A 137 -19.33 4.75 20.87
CA ASP A 137 -20.43 5.67 20.69
C ASP A 137 -21.15 5.11 19.47
N GLN A 138 -22.24 4.40 19.74
CA GLN A 138 -23.17 3.87 18.75
C GLN A 138 -23.85 5.09 18.13
N THR A 139 -23.09 5.89 17.37
CA THR A 139 -23.66 6.43 16.15
C THR A 139 -23.86 5.20 15.29
N SER A 140 -25.05 4.61 15.46
CA SER A 140 -25.74 3.79 14.48
C SER A 140 -24.91 3.70 13.21
N MET A 141 -24.24 2.58 12.96
CA MET A 141 -24.18 2.15 11.57
C MET A 141 -25.66 1.89 11.26
N PRO A 142 -26.39 2.75 10.52
CA PRO A 142 -27.53 2.22 9.83
C PRO A 142 -26.93 1.06 9.05
N GLU A 143 -27.55 -0.11 9.15
CA GLU A 143 -27.41 -1.22 8.22
C GLU A 143 -26.70 -0.70 6.97
N MET A 144 -25.43 -1.05 6.75
CA MET A 144 -24.71 -0.73 5.52
C MET A 144 -25.28 -1.61 4.40
N SER A 145 -26.62 -1.64 4.33
CA SER A 145 -27.45 -1.38 3.18
C SER A 145 -26.96 -2.10 1.97
N ARG A 146 -27.62 -3.23 1.73
CA ARG A 146 -27.83 -3.85 0.41
C ARG A 146 -28.03 -2.81 -0.71
N HIS A 147 -28.45 -1.58 -0.38
CA HIS A 147 -28.50 -0.40 -1.24
C HIS A 147 -27.15 0.12 -1.75
N LEU A 148 -26.08 0.17 -0.93
CA LEU A 148 -24.73 0.55 -1.38
C LEU A 148 -24.10 -0.56 -2.23
N THR A 149 -24.35 -1.82 -1.87
CA THR A 149 -24.00 -2.98 -2.71
C THR A 149 -24.80 -2.99 -4.02
N SER A 150 -26.05 -2.53 -3.99
CA SER A 150 -26.89 -2.32 -5.17
C SER A 150 -26.42 -1.15 -6.02
N MET A 151 -25.92 -0.06 -5.43
CA MET A 151 -25.33 1.06 -6.18
C MET A 151 -24.00 0.69 -6.86
N LEU A 152 -23.22 -0.21 -6.25
CA LEU A 152 -22.02 -0.78 -6.88
C LEU A 152 -22.33 -1.87 -7.93
N ARG A 153 -23.51 -2.50 -7.85
CA ARG A 153 -23.97 -3.58 -8.74
C ARG A 153 -24.89 -3.11 -9.88
N ASN A 154 -25.56 -1.96 -9.75
CA ASN A 154 -26.39 -1.38 -10.81
C ASN A 154 -25.50 -0.63 -11.80
N ASP A 155 -25.41 -1.19 -13.01
CA ASP A 155 -24.58 -0.81 -14.16
C ASP A 155 -24.75 0.62 -14.74
N GLY A 156 -25.35 1.57 -14.01
CA GLY A 156 -25.68 2.90 -14.53
C GLY A 156 -24.68 4.02 -14.22
N ARG A 157 -23.75 3.83 -13.26
CA ARG A 157 -22.83 4.90 -12.79
C ARG A 157 -21.37 4.69 -13.18
N TRP A 158 -21.06 3.63 -13.93
CA TRP A 158 -19.74 3.35 -14.49
C TRP A 158 -19.63 3.68 -15.99
N SER A 159 -20.64 4.32 -16.60
CA SER A 159 -20.60 4.72 -18.02
C SER A 159 -19.56 5.81 -18.34
N CYS A 160 -18.95 6.45 -17.33
CA CYS A 160 -17.81 7.34 -17.53
C CYS A 160 -16.43 6.65 -17.35
N THR A 161 -16.37 5.40 -16.91
CA THR A 161 -15.11 4.62 -16.81
C THR A 161 -14.82 3.76 -18.04
N SER A 162 -15.70 3.76 -19.04
CA SER A 162 -15.59 2.96 -20.29
C SER A 162 -14.56 3.48 -21.31
N TRP A 163 -13.66 4.37 -20.92
CA TRP A 163 -12.50 4.74 -21.75
C TRP A 163 -11.19 4.10 -21.30
N TRP A 164 -11.19 3.29 -20.23
CA TRP A 164 -9.96 2.69 -19.70
C TRP A 164 -10.19 1.23 -19.31
N ALA A 165 -10.11 0.32 -20.29
CA ALA A 165 -9.33 -0.92 -20.21
C ALA A 165 -9.74 -1.88 -21.35
N PRO A 166 -8.96 -1.95 -22.44
CA PRO A 166 -9.01 -3.06 -23.38
C PRO A 166 -8.33 -4.31 -22.81
N LEU A 167 -8.78 -5.49 -23.28
CA LEU A 167 -7.99 -6.73 -23.42
C LEU A 167 -7.68 -7.62 -22.20
N VAL A 168 -8.68 -8.04 -21.40
CA VAL A 168 -8.64 -9.36 -20.72
C VAL A 168 -10.05 -9.98 -20.61
N GLN A 169 -10.76 -10.15 -21.72
CA GLN A 169 -12.03 -10.90 -21.71
C GLN A 169 -12.26 -11.79 -22.94
N LEU A 170 -11.17 -12.14 -23.65
CA LEU A 170 -11.16 -13.21 -24.63
C LEU A 170 -10.61 -14.50 -23.98
N SER A 171 -11.38 -15.11 -23.07
CA SER A 171 -11.19 -16.53 -22.72
C SER A 171 -12.43 -17.14 -22.07
N ALA A 172 -13.24 -16.36 -21.36
CA ALA A 172 -14.45 -16.87 -20.72
C ALA A 172 -15.63 -17.16 -21.68
N ARG A 173 -15.60 -16.69 -22.94
CA ARG A 173 -16.69 -16.93 -23.91
C ARG A 173 -16.65 -18.29 -24.60
N THR A 174 -15.54 -19.04 -24.56
CA THR A 174 -15.45 -20.36 -25.22
C THR A 174 -15.88 -21.52 -24.32
N TRP A 175 -16.00 -21.31 -23.00
CA TRP A 175 -16.46 -22.35 -22.07
C TRP A 175 -17.98 -22.48 -22.00
N LEU A 176 -18.72 -21.38 -22.19
CA LEU A 176 -20.19 -21.39 -22.18
C LEU A 176 -20.83 -21.81 -23.52
N SER A 177 -20.06 -21.98 -24.60
CA SER A 177 -20.56 -22.46 -25.89
C SER A 177 -20.49 -23.97 -26.09
N SER A 178 -19.84 -24.72 -25.18
CA SER A 178 -19.72 -26.18 -25.27
C SER A 178 -20.73 -26.95 -24.40
N SER A 179 -21.43 -26.30 -23.48
CA SER A 179 -22.49 -26.92 -22.67
C SER A 179 -23.90 -26.84 -23.30
N ALA A 180 -24.03 -26.29 -24.51
CA ALA A 180 -25.32 -26.10 -25.20
C ALA A 180 -25.52 -27.04 -26.40
N ARG A 181 -24.77 -28.14 -26.53
CA ARG A 181 -24.88 -29.06 -27.69
C ARG A 181 -24.92 -30.57 -27.38
N LEU A 182 -25.21 -30.97 -26.14
CA LEU A 182 -25.53 -32.36 -25.78
C LEU A 182 -26.74 -32.34 -24.85
N GLY A 183 -27.91 -32.29 -25.46
CA GLY A 183 -29.19 -32.16 -24.77
C GLY A 183 -30.35 -32.07 -25.77
N SER A 184 -30.38 -32.98 -26.73
CA SER A 184 -31.56 -33.43 -27.51
C SER A 184 -31.18 -34.73 -28.19
#